data_AF-A0A1L7VXC0-F1
#
_entry.id   AF-A0A1L7VXC0-F1
#
_cell.length_a   1.000
_cell.length_b   1.000
_cell.length_c   1.000
_cell.angle_alpha   90.00
_cell.angle_beta   90.00
_cell.angle_gamma   90.00
#
_symmetry.space_group_name_H-M   'P 1'
#
loop_
_entity.id
_entity.type
_entity.pdbx_description
1 polymer ?
#
loop_
_entity_poly.entity_id
_entity_poly.type
_entity_poly.pdbx_seq_one_letter_code
_entity_poly.pdbx_strand_id
1 'polypeptide(L)'
;MQLSAITLFLVAAMGVAATPIDSPVMALDARGNLEKRLDYKGTCTKSSNTCRYKGPNGRTAFKKCGTFANQKDGAPCVWQSDKGVGGKIICK
;
A
#
# COMPACT_ATOMS: atom_id res chain seq x y z
N MET A 1 13.78 47.66 -44.58
CA MET A 1 14.32 46.30 -44.31
C MET A 1 13.55 45.77 -43.12
N GLN A 2 12.76 44.72 -43.35
CA GLN A 2 11.69 44.28 -42.47
C GLN A 2 12.22 43.24 -41.47
N LEU A 3 11.70 43.33 -40.26
CA LEU A 3 12.03 42.50 -39.11
C LEU A 3 11.87 41.00 -39.42
N SER A 4 12.94 40.27 -39.08
CA SER A 4 12.93 38.99 -38.36
C SER A 4 11.93 37.93 -38.79
N ALA A 5 12.40 36.94 -39.55
CA ALA A 5 11.75 35.64 -39.67
C ALA A 5 12.78 34.54 -39.42
N ILE A 6 13.09 34.28 -38.15
CA ILE A 6 13.78 33.05 -37.74
C ILE A 6 12.69 31.99 -37.61
N THR A 7 12.46 31.23 -38.68
CA THR A 7 11.59 30.06 -38.66
C THR A 7 12.31 28.90 -37.97
N LEU A 8 12.13 28.78 -36.66
CA LEU A 8 12.52 27.61 -35.87
C LEU A 8 11.52 26.48 -36.12
N PHE A 9 11.82 25.59 -37.05
CA PHE A 9 11.14 24.30 -37.16
C PHE A 9 11.67 23.35 -36.08
N LEU A 10 11.00 23.30 -34.94
CA LEU A 10 11.18 22.26 -33.94
C LEU A 10 10.39 21.01 -34.35
N VAL A 11 11.04 20.12 -35.10
CA VAL A 11 10.54 18.77 -35.32
C VAL A 11 10.79 17.98 -34.05
N ALA A 12 9.75 17.83 -33.23
CA ALA A 12 9.75 16.90 -32.12
C ALA A 12 9.71 15.46 -32.68
N ALA A 13 10.88 14.82 -32.77
CA ALA A 13 10.96 13.39 -33.03
C ALA A 13 10.43 12.64 -31.79
N MET A 14 9.15 12.28 -31.81
CA MET A 14 8.58 11.33 -30.86
C MET A 14 9.05 9.92 -31.22
N GLY A 15 10.28 9.61 -30.86
CA GLY A 15 10.78 8.24 -30.85
C GLY A 15 10.26 7.51 -29.63
N VAL A 16 9.04 6.99 -29.68
CA VAL A 16 8.57 6.02 -28.68
C VAL A 16 9.23 4.68 -28.98
N ALA A 17 10.45 4.47 -28.50
CA ALA A 17 10.95 3.12 -28.32
C ALA A 17 10.25 2.56 -27.07
N ALA A 18 9.03 2.05 -27.26
CA ALA A 18 8.38 1.21 -26.28
C ALA A 18 9.17 -0.10 -26.23
N THR A 19 10.24 -0.14 -25.44
CA THR A 19 10.76 -1.41 -24.95
C THR A 19 9.68 -1.99 -24.03
N PRO A 20 9.17 -3.20 -24.29
CA PRO A 20 8.29 -3.84 -23.34
C PRO A 20 9.15 -4.13 -22.11
N ILE A 21 9.02 -3.31 -21.08
CA ILE A 21 9.43 -3.74 -19.76
C ILE A 21 8.45 -4.85 -19.44
N ASP A 22 8.93 -6.08 -19.41
CA ASP A 22 8.29 -7.24 -18.80
C ASP A 22 8.09 -6.91 -17.31
N SER A 23 7.06 -6.10 -17.07
CA SER A 23 6.55 -5.72 -15.77
C SER A 23 5.23 -6.46 -15.66
N PRO A 24 5.03 -7.28 -14.62
CA PRO A 24 3.74 -7.90 -14.39
C PRO A 24 2.69 -6.80 -14.34
N VAL A 25 1.79 -6.85 -15.31
CA VAL A 25 0.61 -5.99 -15.54
C VAL A 25 0.10 -5.30 -14.27
N MET A 26 0.60 -4.10 -13.99
CA MET A 26 -0.08 -3.19 -13.07
C MET A 26 -1.11 -2.44 -13.88
N ALA A 27 -2.30 -3.04 -13.95
CA ALA A 27 -3.47 -2.49 -14.62
C ALA A 27 -3.69 -1.02 -14.21
N LEU A 28 -3.82 -0.18 -15.23
CA LEU A 28 -4.07 1.26 -15.17
C LEU A 28 -5.50 1.59 -14.66
N ASP A 29 -6.26 0.58 -14.21
CA ASP A 29 -7.66 0.66 -13.77
C ASP A 29 -7.86 0.96 -12.27
N ALA A 30 -6.80 1.13 -11.48
CA ALA A 30 -6.94 1.26 -10.02
C ALA A 30 -7.24 2.69 -9.52
N ARG A 31 -7.40 3.69 -10.40
CA ARG A 31 -7.71 5.08 -9.98
C ARG A 31 -9.12 5.26 -9.39
N GLY A 32 -9.97 4.23 -9.46
CA GLY A 32 -11.32 4.22 -8.88
C GLY A 32 -11.50 3.43 -7.58
N ASN A 33 -10.46 2.78 -7.05
CA ASN A 33 -10.57 1.94 -5.84
C ASN A 33 -9.25 1.86 -5.04
N LEU A 34 -8.54 2.98 -4.99
CA LEU A 34 -7.14 3.10 -4.53
C LEU A 34 -6.97 3.13 -3.01
N GLU A 35 -7.95 2.65 -2.25
CA GLU A 35 -7.82 2.50 -0.81
C GLU A 35 -8.05 1.03 -0.45
N LYS A 36 -7.20 0.16 -1.03
CA LYS A 36 -7.08 -1.23 -0.58
C LYS A 36 -6.76 -1.20 0.90
N ARG A 37 -7.77 -1.47 1.72
CA ARG A 37 -7.63 -1.79 3.13
C ARG A 37 -6.59 -2.90 3.25
N LEU A 38 -5.47 -2.59 3.91
CA LEU A 38 -4.37 -3.52 4.05
C LEU A 38 -4.64 -4.37 5.29
N ASP A 39 -4.89 -5.66 5.05
CA ASP A 39 -5.16 -6.64 6.10
C ASP A 39 -3.87 -7.40 6.43
N TYR A 40 -3.35 -7.17 7.63
CA TYR A 40 -2.13 -7.78 8.12
C TYR A 40 -2.45 -8.90 9.11
N LYS A 41 -2.16 -10.14 8.70
CA LYS A 41 -2.37 -11.33 9.53
C LYS A 41 -1.26 -11.45 10.58
N GLY A 42 -1.65 -11.89 11.77
CA GLY A 42 -0.78 -11.98 12.94
C GLY A 42 -1.32 -12.93 14.01
N THR A 43 -0.72 -12.84 15.20
CA THR A 43 -1.07 -13.64 16.38
C THR A 43 -1.26 -12.76 17.60
N CYS A 44 -2.29 -13.02 18.40
CA CYS A 44 -2.59 -12.29 19.63
C CYS A 44 -1.82 -12.86 20.82
N THR A 45 -1.40 -11.96 21.71
CA THR A 45 -0.78 -12.25 23.02
C THR A 45 -1.73 -11.75 24.10
N LYS A 46 -2.19 -12.65 24.99
CA LYS A 46 -3.16 -12.39 26.04
C LYS A 46 -2.58 -11.50 27.14
N SER A 47 -1.37 -11.82 27.61
CA SER A 47 -0.76 -11.10 28.75
C SER A 47 -0.60 -9.59 28.49
N SER A 48 -0.32 -9.22 27.24
CA SER A 48 -0.12 -7.83 26.80
C SER A 48 -1.32 -7.25 26.07
N ASN A 49 -2.37 -8.05 25.81
CA ASN A 49 -3.50 -7.70 24.95
C ASN A 49 -3.06 -7.08 23.60
N THR A 50 -2.03 -7.66 22.96
CA THR A 50 -1.49 -7.16 21.67
C THR A 50 -1.65 -8.16 20.54
N CYS A 51 -1.73 -7.68 19.30
CA CYS A 51 -1.66 -8.47 18.07
C CYS A 51 -0.29 -8.20 17.43
N ARG A 52 0.48 -9.27 17.21
CA ARG A 52 1.79 -9.25 16.56
C ARG A 52 1.63 -9.62 15.10
N TYR A 53 2.01 -8.74 14.18
CA TYR A 53 1.89 -8.94 12.74
C TYR A 53 3.16 -8.47 12.01
N LYS A 54 3.34 -8.89 10.75
CA LYS A 54 4.38 -8.32 9.88
C LYS A 54 3.80 -7.13 9.13
N GLY A 55 4.43 -5.96 9.27
CA GLY A 55 4.04 -4.75 8.55
C GLY A 55 4.47 -4.76 7.08
N PRO A 56 4.17 -3.69 6.33
CA PRO A 56 4.47 -3.61 4.89
C PRO A 56 5.97 -3.63 4.59
N ASN A 57 6.81 -3.25 5.56
CA ASN A 57 8.27 -3.33 5.48
C ASN A 57 8.84 -4.69 5.93
N GLY A 58 8.00 -5.70 6.15
CA GLY A 58 8.39 -7.03 6.64
C GLY A 58 8.81 -7.07 8.11
N ARG A 59 8.82 -5.93 8.82
CA ARG A 59 9.18 -5.87 10.24
C ARG A 59 8.01 -6.28 11.11
N THR A 60 8.32 -6.90 12.24
CA THR A 60 7.34 -7.22 13.26
C THR A 60 6.83 -5.94 13.91
N ALA A 61 5.51 -5.77 13.92
CA ALA A 61 4.82 -4.70 14.61
C ALA A 61 3.84 -5.27 15.64
N PHE A 62 3.53 -4.46 16.65
CA PHE A 62 2.61 -4.79 17.72
C PHE A 62 1.54 -3.71 17.80
N LYS A 63 0.27 -4.11 17.81
CA LYS A 63 -0.85 -3.19 18.05
C LYS A 63 -1.71 -3.71 19.19
N LYS A 64 -2.14 -2.81 20.08
CA LYS A 64 -3.06 -3.16 21.18
C LYS A 64 -4.42 -3.55 20.63
N CYS A 65 -4.94 -4.65 21.12
CA CYS A 65 -6.29 -5.11 20.80
C CYS A 65 -7.30 -4.30 21.61
N GLY A 66 -8.57 -4.32 21.17
CA GLY A 66 -9.66 -3.78 21.99
C GLY A 66 -9.72 -4.47 23.36
N THR A 67 -10.40 -3.85 24.32
CA THR A 67 -10.51 -4.38 25.68
C THR A 67 -11.09 -5.80 25.65
N PHE A 68 -10.39 -6.76 26.27
CA PHE A 68 -10.76 -8.19 26.33
C PHE A 68 -10.88 -8.94 25.00
N ALA A 69 -10.35 -8.41 23.89
CA ALA A 69 -10.39 -9.10 22.60
C ALA A 69 -9.45 -10.33 22.55
N ASN A 70 -8.36 -10.33 23.33
CA ASN A 70 -7.40 -11.45 23.38
C ASN A 70 -7.78 -12.47 24.44
N GLN A 71 -8.64 -13.42 24.09
CA GLN A 71 -9.06 -14.47 25.03
C GLN A 71 -8.02 -15.58 25.19
N LYS A 72 -7.14 -15.76 24.20
CA LYS A 72 -6.15 -16.85 24.13
C LYS A 72 -4.82 -16.40 23.50
N ASP A 73 -3.69 -16.83 24.06
CA ASP A 73 -2.37 -16.65 23.45
C ASP A 73 -2.23 -17.48 22.17
N GLY A 74 -1.65 -16.89 21.13
CA GLY A 74 -1.48 -17.53 19.82
C GLY A 74 -2.75 -17.53 18.96
N ALA A 75 -3.85 -16.93 19.42
CA ALA A 75 -5.05 -16.75 18.63
C ALA A 75 -4.75 -15.94 17.34
N PRO A 76 -5.34 -16.30 16.19
CA PRO A 76 -5.10 -15.56 14.96
C PRO A 76 -5.74 -14.16 15.03
N CYS A 77 -5.04 -13.17 14.49
CA CYS A 77 -5.57 -11.82 14.35
C CYS A 77 -5.30 -11.18 13.00
N VAL A 78 -6.12 -10.19 12.70
CA VAL A 78 -5.98 -9.37 11.52
C VAL A 78 -6.02 -7.91 11.94
N TRP A 79 -4.95 -7.18 11.65
CA TRP A 79 -4.96 -5.72 11.71
C TRP A 79 -5.38 -5.19 10.34
N GLN A 80 -6.55 -4.57 10.29
CA GLN A 80 -7.07 -3.94 9.09
C GLN A 80 -6.69 -2.46 9.16
N SER A 81 -5.74 -2.03 8.32
CA SER A 81 -5.29 -0.65 8.27
C SER A 81 -6.24 0.19 7.43
N ASP A 82 -6.80 1.21 8.05
CA ASP A 82 -7.59 2.23 7.37
C ASP A 82 -6.65 3.41 7.06
N LYS A 83 -6.13 3.41 5.83
CA LYS A 83 -5.31 4.49 5.25
C LYS A 83 -4.04 4.88 6.03
N GLY A 84 -3.45 3.96 6.79
CA GLY A 84 -2.16 4.17 7.47
C GLY A 84 -2.19 5.04 8.74
N VAL A 85 -3.33 5.65 9.09
CA VAL A 85 -3.46 6.52 10.29
C VAL A 85 -4.18 5.80 11.43
N GLY A 86 -5.10 4.89 11.09
CA GLY A 86 -5.89 4.11 12.03
C GLY A 86 -6.10 2.68 11.54
N GLY A 87 -6.80 1.88 12.34
CA GLY A 87 -7.18 0.54 11.94
C GLY A 87 -7.85 -0.25 13.05
N LYS A 88 -8.60 -1.28 12.66
CA LYS A 88 -9.26 -2.20 13.58
C LYS A 88 -8.45 -3.48 13.72
N ILE A 89 -8.31 -3.97 14.95
CA ILE A 89 -7.81 -5.32 15.20
C ILE A 89 -9.00 -6.25 15.40
N ILE A 90 -8.96 -7.36 14.69
CA ILE A 90 -9.90 -8.47 14.86
C ILE A 90 -9.06 -9.65 15.35
N CYS A 91 -9.18 -10.02 16.63
CA CYS A 91 -8.70 -11.32 17.13
C CYS A 91 -9.88 -12.30 17.09
N LYS A 92 -9.61 -13.57 16.75
CA LYS A 92 -10.59 -14.65 16.73
C LYS A 92 -10.35 -15.64 17.86
#